data_AF-A0A3S0Q6G9-F1
#
_entry.id   AF-A0A3S0Q6G9-F1
#
_cell.length_a   1.000
_cell.length_b   1.000
_cell.length_c   1.000
_cell.angle_alpha   90.00
_cell.angle_beta   90.00
_cell.angle_gamma   90.00
#
_symmetry.space_group_name_H-M   'P 1'
#
loop_
_entity.id
_entity.type
_entity.pdbx_description
1 polymer ?
#
loop_
_entity_poly.entity_id
_entity_poly.type
_entity_poly.pdbx_seq_one_letter_code
_entity_poly.pdbx_strand_id
1 'polypeptide(L)' 'MARPKIKTTVTTVKLTPRMRELWAAVAQDQNRSLTNTLETLLLDYAKRHNIVAPSEAVASEEA' A
#
# COMPACT_ATOMS: atom_id res chain seq x y z
N MET A 1 9.66 21.83 -11.46
CA MET A 1 10.19 20.55 -10.92
C MET A 1 9.38 19.42 -11.54
N ALA A 2 10.01 18.57 -12.35
CA ALA A 2 9.31 17.44 -12.98
C ALA A 2 9.06 16.36 -11.92
N ARG A 3 7.80 16.16 -11.53
CA ARG A 3 7.42 15.04 -10.66
C ARG A 3 7.74 13.74 -11.40
N PRO A 4 8.59 12.84 -10.86
CA PRO A 4 8.85 11.57 -11.52
C PRO A 4 7.52 10.85 -11.73
N LYS A 5 7.28 10.36 -12.96
CA LYS A 5 6.09 9.57 -13.29
C LYS A 5 6.23 8.23 -12.57
N ILE A 6 5.71 8.15 -11.35
CA ILE A 6 5.63 6.90 -10.60
C ILE A 6 4.71 5.97 -11.39
N LYS A 7 5.29 4.92 -11.98
CA LYS A 7 4.52 3.92 -12.72
C LYS A 7 3.90 2.97 -11.72
N THR A 8 2.58 2.80 -11.79
CA THR A 8 1.87 1.78 -11.02
C THR A 8 2.25 0.39 -11.54
N THR A 9 2.51 -0.55 -10.64
CA THR A 9 2.76 -1.95 -10.98
C THR A 9 1.54 -2.80 -10.59
N VAL A 10 1.08 -3.66 -11.49
CA VAL A 10 0.00 -4.61 -11.20
C VAL A 10 0.55 -5.74 -10.33
N THR A 11 -0.19 -6.08 -9.27
CA THR A 11 0.15 -7.20 -8.38
C THR A 11 -1.07 -8.07 -8.14
N THR A 12 -0.89 -9.39 -8.21
CA THR A 12 -1.93 -10.39 -7.90
C THR A 12 -1.65 -11.02 -6.55
N VAL A 13 -2.63 -10.97 -5.64
CA VAL A 13 -2.52 -11.51 -4.28
C VAL A 13 -3.46 -12.69 -4.11
N LYS A 14 -2.95 -13.84 -3.68
CA LYS A 14 -3.77 -14.98 -3.24
C LYS A 14 -4.13 -14.79 -1.78
N LEU A 15 -5.42 -14.89 -1.47
CA LEU A 15 -5.97 -14.72 -0.12
C LEU A 15 -6.88 -15.90 0.21
N THR A 16 -7.03 -16.19 1.50
CA THR A 16 -8.12 -17.07 1.95
C THR A 16 -9.48 -16.38 1.70
N PRO A 17 -10.58 -17.14 1.53
CA PRO A 17 -11.90 -16.55 1.31
C PRO A 17 -12.29 -15.56 2.43
N ARG A 18 -12.07 -15.94 3.68
CA ARG A 18 -12.33 -15.09 4.85
C ARG A 18 -11.57 -13.75 4.79
N MET A 19 -10.30 -13.76 4.36
CA MET A 19 -9.52 -12.52 4.27
C MET A 19 -10.02 -11.64 3.12
N ARG A 20 -10.47 -12.24 2.02
CA ARG A 20 -11.07 -11.50 0.90
C ARG A 20 -12.37 -10.81 1.31
N GLU A 21 -13.21 -11.48 2.08
CA GLU A 21 -14.46 -10.93 2.62
C GLU A 21 -14.18 -9.77 3.58
N LEU A 22 -13.25 -9.96 4.53
CA LEU A 22 -12.86 -8.90 5.47
C LEU A 22 -12.33 -7.66 4.74
N TRP A 23 -11.46 -7.86 3.75
CA TRP A 23 -10.92 -6.77 2.94
C TRP A 23 -12.03 -6.00 2.19
N ALA A 24 -13.01 -6.72 1.63
CA ALA A 24 -14.15 -6.10 0.96
C ALA A 24 -15.04 -5.31 1.93
N ALA A 25 -15.28 -5.83 3.14
CA ALA A 25 -16.05 -5.14 4.16
C ALA A 25 -15.38 -3.83 4.60
N VAL A 26 -14.06 -3.85 4.84
CA VAL A 26 -13.29 -2.65 5.19
C VAL A 26 -13.31 -1.62 4.06
N ALA A 27 -13.16 -2.06 2.81
CA ALA A 27 -13.21 -1.18 1.65
C ALA A 27 -14.59 -0.51 1.51
N GLN A 28 -15.67 -1.26 1.75
CA GLN A 28 -17.04 -0.75 1.70
C GLN A 28 -17.30 0.27 2.82
N ASP A 29 -16.91 -0.04 4.05
CA ASP A 29 -17.06 0.84 5.22
C ASP A 29 -16.36 2.19 5.01
N GLN A 30 -15.16 2.17 4.44
CA GLN A 30 -14.36 3.37 4.19
C GLN A 30 -14.68 4.08 2.86
N ASN A 31 -15.60 3.52 2.05
CA ASN A 31 -15.91 3.99 0.70
C ASN A 31 -14.66 4.15 -0.18
N ARG A 32 -13.81 3.10 -0.20
CA ARG A 32 -12.55 3.04 -0.95
C ARG A 32 -12.52 1.81 -1.84
N SER A 33 -11.66 1.84 -2.87
CA SER A 33 -11.38 0.64 -3.64
C SER A 33 -10.58 -0.37 -2.81
N LEU A 34 -10.65 -1.66 -3.19
CA LEU A 34 -9.85 -2.73 -2.58
C LEU A 34 -8.36 -2.35 -2.61
N THR A 35 -7.85 -1.94 -3.77
CA THR A 35 -6.45 -1.54 -3.96
C THR A 35 -6.04 -0.42 -3.00
N ASN A 36 -6.82 0.66 -2.92
CA ASN A 36 -6.49 1.80 -2.05
C ASN A 36 -6.55 1.41 -0.57
N THR A 37 -7.48 0.51 -0.20
CA THR A 37 -7.55 -0.05 1.15
C THR A 37 -6.28 -0.83 1.49
N LEU A 38 -5.79 -1.68 0.57
CA LEU A 38 -4.53 -2.42 0.77
C LEU A 38 -3.32 -1.49 0.88
N GLU A 39 -3.21 -0.50 -0.01
CA GLU A 39 -2.13 0.49 0.04
C GLU A 39 -2.12 1.24 1.38
N THR A 40 -3.28 1.71 1.82
CA THR A 40 -3.41 2.44 3.09
C THR A 40 -3.01 1.56 4.28
N LEU A 41 -3.46 0.30 4.31
CA LEU A 41 -3.12 -0.63 5.38
C LEU A 41 -1.62 -0.98 5.41
N LEU A 42 -1.00 -1.16 4.25
CA LEU A 42 0.45 -1.43 4.17
C LEU A 42 1.28 -0.23 4.62
N LEU A 43 0.89 1.00 4.24
CA LEU A 43 1.57 2.21 4.65
C LEU A 43 1.43 2.47 6.16
N ASP A 44 0.23 2.27 6.71
CA ASP A 44 -0.02 2.40 8.15
C ASP A 44 0.75 1.33 8.94
N TYR A 45 0.76 0.08 8.47
CA TYR A 45 1.57 -0.99 9.06
C TYR A 45 3.06 -0.65 9.03
N ALA A 46 3.59 -0.24 7.87
CA ALA A 46 5.00 0.15 7.74
C ALA A 46 5.37 1.28 8.71
N LYS A 47 4.52 2.30 8.81
CA LYS A 47 4.71 3.42 9.75
C LYS A 47 4.71 2.96 11.21
N ARG A 48 3.79 2.09 11.62
CA ARG A 48 3.71 1.57 13.00
C ARG A 48 4.92 0.71 13.38
N HIS A 49 5.53 0.06 12.39
CA HIS A 49 6.66 -0.85 12.59
C HIS A 49 8.02 -0.23 12.20
N ASN A 50 8.07 1.06 11.84
CA ASN A 50 9.26 1.76 11.35
C ASN A 50 9.95 1.04 10.16
N ILE A 51 9.14 0.45 9.27
CA ILE A 51 9.64 -0.22 8.06
C ILE A 51 9.79 0.85 6.98
N VAL A 52 11.03 1.07 6.54
CA VAL A 52 11.34 1.99 5.44
C VAL A 52 11.32 1.21 4.13
N ALA A 53 10.58 1.72 3.14
CA ALA A 53 10.62 1.14 1.80
C ALA A 53 12.02 1.33 1.20
N PRO A 54 12.60 0.34 0.51
CA PRO A 54 13.95 0.46 -0.05
C PRO A 54 14.10 1.64 -1.02
N SER A 55 13.02 2.04 -1.72
CA SER A 55 13.01 3.22 -2.58
C SER A 55 13.11 4.55 -1.82
N GLU A 56 12.77 4.57 -0.53
CA GLU A 56 12.84 5.76 0.34
C GLU A 56 14.21 5.86 1.04
N ALA A 57 14.84 4.71 1.34
CA ALA A 57 16.19 4.65 1.89
C ALA A 57 17.23 5.27 0.94
N VAL A 58 17.16 4.98 -0.36
CA VAL A 58 18.12 5.51 -1.36
C VAL A 58 17.99 7.04 -1.53
N ALA A 59 16.79 7.60 -1.39
CA ALA A 59 16.57 9.05 -1.48
C ALA A 59 17.13 9.84 -0.28
N SER A 60 17.40 9.16 0.84
CA SER A 60 17.91 9.75 2.08
C SER A 60 19.43 9.78 2.16
N GLU A 61 20.13 9.02 1.30
CA GLU A 61 21.60 8.94 1.25
C GLU A 61 22.23 9.92 0.22
N GLU A 62 21.43 10.50 -0.67
CA GLU A 62 21.86 11.47 -1.68
C GLU A 62 21.48 12.94 -1.35
N ALA A 63 21.01 13.22 -0.12
CA ALA A 63 20.54 14.54 0.32
C ALA A 63 21.49 15.26 1.29
#